data_AF-A7IA42-F1
#
_entry.id   AF-A7IA42-F1
#
_cell.length_a   1.000
_cell.length_b   1.000
_cell.length_c   1.000
_cell.angle_alpha   90.00
_cell.angle_beta   90.00
_cell.angle_gamma   90.00
#
_symmetry.space_group_name_H-M   'P 1'
#
loop_
_entity.id
_entity.type
_entity.pdbx_description
1 polymer ?
#
loop_
_entity_poly.entity_id
_entity_poly.type
_entity_poly.pdbx_seq_one_letter_code
_entity_poly.pdbx_strand_id
1 'polypeptide(L)'
;MARSMDTSKPDPANVIQPGSRQSSPVSLVLIPLVIVLIWLLENFLLAGTTHLFQHANPLVLVLYTVLAGILVGIVVPVVRIRATFLSGAVNMFQIGFRSARRTIIAVGFTAITCVIVSLFTGLPGSGPETTESVALFFLMLPVTVAAVMICWGLVGTHIQAYVRREGITVSVIAGVIVTSVIFALALSALFAGPDLKTFISAFFGVGCISALFFFAVRDIYATVIVVTFCLSTALSSLIDPAYLVPLSPVGISCGSAVVLSLVAVHWYFARHYTTILLPQQ
;
A
#
# COMPACT_ATOMS: atom_id res chain seq x y z
N MET A 1 -52.11 -45.29 20.70
CA MET A 1 -51.02 -45.55 19.73
C MET A 1 -50.10 -44.34 19.73
N ALA A 2 -49.05 -44.38 20.55
CA ALA A 2 -48.03 -43.32 20.63
C ALA A 2 -46.84 -43.71 19.74
N ARG A 3 -46.47 -42.83 18.81
CA ARG A 3 -45.38 -43.02 17.85
C ARG A 3 -44.10 -42.48 18.49
N SER A 4 -43.21 -43.39 18.90
CA SER A 4 -41.87 -43.09 19.39
C SER A 4 -41.08 -42.35 18.30
N MET A 5 -40.62 -41.14 18.62
CA MET A 5 -39.84 -40.28 17.73
C MET A 5 -38.37 -40.48 18.06
N ASP A 6 -37.70 -41.27 17.22
CA ASP A 6 -36.32 -41.68 17.39
C ASP A 6 -35.39 -40.51 17.03
N THR A 7 -34.81 -39.86 18.05
CA THR A 7 -33.84 -38.77 17.87
C THR A 7 -32.47 -39.37 17.61
N SER A 8 -32.19 -39.72 16.35
CA SER A 8 -30.85 -40.10 15.92
C SER A 8 -29.91 -38.91 16.07
N LYS A 9 -29.04 -38.98 17.07
CA LYS A 9 -27.97 -38.01 17.34
C LYS A 9 -27.05 -37.95 16.10
N PRO A 10 -26.84 -36.77 15.48
CA PRO A 10 -25.96 -36.66 14.32
C PRO A 10 -24.52 -37.01 14.72
N ASP A 11 -23.92 -37.88 13.90
CA ASP A 11 -22.59 -38.44 14.08
C ASP A 11 -21.52 -37.32 14.03
N PRO A 12 -20.74 -37.09 15.11
CA PRO A 12 -19.73 -36.02 15.16
C PRO A 12 -18.54 -36.25 14.23
N ALA A 13 -18.47 -37.39 13.54
CA ALA A 13 -17.34 -37.77 12.69
C ALA A 13 -17.33 -37.12 11.29
N ASN A 14 -18.39 -36.40 10.89
CA ASN A 14 -18.49 -35.85 9.53
C ASN A 14 -18.49 -34.30 9.49
N VAL A 15 -17.72 -33.68 10.38
CA VAL A 15 -17.27 -32.30 10.16
C VAL A 15 -16.22 -32.36 9.06
N ILE A 16 -16.68 -32.15 7.82
CA ILE A 16 -15.83 -31.89 6.66
C ILE A 16 -14.88 -30.75 7.06
N GLN A 17 -13.64 -31.08 7.42
CA GLN A 17 -12.62 -30.07 7.65
C GLN A 17 -12.36 -29.39 6.30
N PRO A 18 -12.67 -28.09 6.14
CA PRO A 18 -12.38 -27.40 4.91
C PRO A 18 -10.86 -27.35 4.71
N GLY A 19 -10.37 -28.20 3.79
CA GLY A 19 -9.13 -28.05 3.03
C GLY A 19 -7.89 -27.64 3.83
N SER A 20 -7.22 -28.61 4.43
CA SER A 20 -5.90 -28.51 5.09
C SER A 20 -4.73 -28.23 4.13
N ARG A 21 -4.89 -27.37 3.13
CA ARG A 21 -3.72 -26.74 2.48
C ARG A 21 -3.18 -25.66 3.40
N GLN A 22 -2.58 -26.06 4.52
CA GLN A 22 -1.70 -25.18 5.28
C GLN A 22 -0.55 -24.80 4.35
N SER A 23 -0.62 -23.59 3.79
CA SER A 23 0.51 -23.00 3.10
C SER A 23 1.69 -22.99 4.06
N SER A 24 2.80 -23.63 3.68
CA SER A 24 4.02 -23.65 4.49
C SER A 24 4.36 -22.21 4.94
N PRO A 25 4.77 -21.99 6.21
CA PRO A 25 5.13 -20.67 6.71
C PRO A 25 6.18 -19.97 5.85
N VAL A 26 7.03 -20.75 5.16
CA VAL A 26 8.01 -20.25 4.19
C VAL A 26 7.33 -19.67 2.95
N SER A 27 6.29 -20.32 2.42
CA SER A 27 5.55 -19.83 1.26
C SER A 27 4.83 -18.51 1.54
N LEU A 28 4.47 -18.25 2.80
CA LEU A 28 3.76 -17.04 3.21
C LEU A 28 4.66 -15.80 3.12
N VAL A 29 5.97 -15.94 3.31
CA VAL A 29 6.95 -14.84 3.21
C VAL A 29 7.59 -14.79 1.82
N LEU A 30 7.88 -15.95 1.23
CA LEU A 30 8.56 -16.04 -0.06
C LEU A 30 7.76 -15.40 -1.21
N ILE A 31 6.44 -15.60 -1.25
CA ILE A 31 5.60 -15.06 -2.32
C ILE A 31 5.61 -13.50 -2.32
N PRO A 32 5.32 -12.81 -1.20
CA PRO A 32 5.47 -11.35 -1.12
C PRO A 32 6.87 -10.87 -1.50
N LEU A 33 7.92 -11.60 -1.09
CA LEU A 33 9.30 -11.22 -1.38
C LEU A 33 9.60 -11.30 -2.88
N VAL A 34 9.15 -12.34 -3.57
CA VAL A 34 9.28 -12.45 -5.04
C VAL A 34 8.56 -11.30 -5.76
N ILE A 35 7.37 -10.91 -5.28
CA ILE A 35 6.61 -9.79 -5.85
C ILE A 35 7.34 -8.47 -5.65
N VAL A 36 7.91 -8.26 -4.47
CA VAL A 36 8.77 -7.10 -4.19
C VAL A 36 9.97 -7.08 -5.13
N LEU A 37 10.64 -8.22 -5.35
CA LEU A 37 11.79 -8.28 -6.26
C LEU A 37 11.38 -7.96 -7.71
N ILE A 38 10.24 -8.47 -8.18
CA ILE A 38 9.70 -8.14 -9.51
C ILE A 38 9.41 -6.64 -9.60
N TRP A 39 8.73 -6.07 -8.61
CA TRP A 39 8.43 -4.65 -8.58
C TRP A 39 9.68 -3.76 -8.48
N LEU A 40 10.69 -4.16 -7.69
CA LEU A 40 11.99 -3.50 -7.63
C LEU A 40 12.70 -3.53 -8.97
N LEU A 41 12.71 -4.68 -9.63
CA LEU A 41 13.31 -4.85 -10.94
C LEU A 41 12.59 -3.99 -11.99
N GLU A 42 11.26 -3.92 -11.95
CA GLU A 42 10.48 -3.04 -12.82
C GLU A 42 10.80 -1.57 -12.59
N ASN A 43 10.87 -1.10 -11.33
CA ASN A 43 11.26 0.27 -11.04
C ASN A 43 12.66 0.58 -11.56
N PHE A 44 13.61 -0.35 -11.38
CA PHE A 44 14.96 -0.20 -11.89
C PHE A 44 15.00 -0.14 -13.43
N LEU A 45 14.26 -1.03 -14.12
CA LEU A 45 14.24 -1.10 -15.59
C LEU A 45 13.48 0.07 -16.24
N LEU A 46 12.31 0.44 -15.71
CA LEU A 46 11.42 1.44 -16.31
C LEU A 46 11.81 2.86 -15.96
N ALA A 47 12.23 3.11 -14.71
CA ALA A 47 12.40 4.46 -14.20
C ALA A 47 13.85 4.79 -13.84
N GLY A 48 14.65 3.80 -13.45
CA GLY A 48 16.10 3.96 -13.27
C GLY A 48 16.85 4.24 -14.58
N THR A 49 16.32 3.80 -15.73
CA THR A 49 16.96 4.00 -17.04
C THR A 49 16.63 5.34 -17.68
N THR A 50 15.43 5.88 -17.47
CA THR A 50 14.97 7.12 -18.12
C THR A 50 15.01 8.33 -17.20
N HIS A 51 15.43 8.16 -15.94
CA HIS A 51 15.31 9.17 -14.88
C HIS A 51 13.94 9.84 -14.90
N LEU A 52 12.87 9.03 -14.73
CA LEU A 52 11.48 9.41 -15.00
C LEU A 52 11.05 10.75 -14.37
N PHE A 53 11.60 11.07 -13.19
CA PHE A 53 11.28 12.29 -12.44
C PHE A 53 12.26 13.45 -12.67
N GLN A 54 13.33 13.22 -13.43
CA GLN A 54 14.32 14.25 -13.80
C GLN A 54 14.18 14.67 -15.28
N HIS A 55 13.69 13.77 -16.15
CA HIS A 55 13.43 14.05 -17.56
C HIS A 55 11.94 13.82 -17.89
N ALA A 56 11.25 14.90 -18.21
CA ALA A 56 9.81 14.91 -18.46
C ALA A 56 9.44 14.19 -19.77
N ASN A 57 9.20 12.88 -19.70
CA ASN A 57 8.60 12.12 -20.79
C ASN A 57 7.20 11.61 -20.39
N PRO A 58 6.12 12.21 -20.93
CA PRO A 58 4.76 11.86 -20.55
C PRO A 58 4.39 10.42 -20.93
N LEU A 59 4.93 9.90 -22.03
CA LEU A 59 4.65 8.53 -22.47
C LEU A 59 5.24 7.51 -21.48
N VAL A 60 6.46 7.74 -21.00
CA VAL A 60 7.08 6.86 -20.00
C VAL A 60 6.31 6.92 -18.68
N LEU A 61 5.82 8.09 -18.28
CA LEU A 61 4.99 8.24 -17.07
C LEU A 61 3.68 7.44 -17.17
N VAL A 62 3.01 7.47 -18.34
CA VAL A 62 1.80 6.68 -18.60
C VAL A 62 2.12 5.18 -18.56
N LEU A 63 3.18 4.74 -19.24
CA LEU A 63 3.60 3.32 -19.23
C LEU A 63 3.94 2.86 -17.81
N TYR A 64 4.71 3.66 -17.07
CA TYR A 64 5.04 3.38 -15.67
C TYR A 64 3.78 3.25 -14.81
N THR A 65 2.83 4.18 -14.95
CA THR A 65 1.58 4.17 -14.20
C THR A 65 0.76 2.91 -14.48
N VAL A 66 0.66 2.50 -15.75
CA VAL A 66 -0.08 1.29 -16.12
C VAL A 66 0.62 0.03 -15.63
N LEU A 67 1.91 -0.14 -15.95
CA LEU A 67 2.64 -1.37 -15.69
C LEU A 67 3.01 -1.49 -14.20
N ALA A 68 3.84 -0.58 -13.70
CA ALA A 68 4.35 -0.65 -12.33
C ALA A 68 3.32 -0.17 -11.30
N GLY A 69 2.52 0.86 -11.64
CA GLY A 69 1.53 1.43 -10.74
C GLY A 69 0.28 0.55 -10.57
N ILE A 70 -0.40 0.23 -11.68
CA ILE A 70 -1.69 -0.46 -11.65
C ILE A 70 -1.52 -1.98 -11.70
N LEU A 71 -0.85 -2.53 -12.70
CA LEU A 71 -0.77 -3.99 -12.87
C LEU A 71 0.03 -4.62 -11.72
N VAL A 72 1.25 -4.18 -11.49
CA VAL A 72 2.09 -4.75 -10.43
C VAL A 72 1.82 -4.13 -9.07
N GLY A 73 1.61 -2.81 -9.00
CA GLY A 73 1.37 -2.10 -7.75
C GLY A 73 0.01 -2.38 -7.11
N ILE A 74 -1.06 -2.60 -7.88
CA ILE A 74 -2.41 -2.82 -7.35
C ILE A 74 -2.88 -4.25 -7.62
N VAL A 75 -2.95 -4.67 -8.89
CA VAL A 75 -3.63 -5.92 -9.27
C VAL A 75 -2.92 -7.15 -8.70
N VAL A 76 -1.59 -7.23 -8.79
CA VAL A 76 -0.83 -8.38 -8.26
C VAL A 76 -0.99 -8.55 -6.74
N PRO A 77 -0.76 -7.53 -5.89
CA PRO A 77 -1.02 -7.62 -4.45
C PRO A 77 -2.44 -8.06 -4.14
N VAL A 78 -3.43 -7.51 -4.84
CA VAL A 78 -4.85 -7.78 -4.67
C VAL A 78 -5.20 -9.24 -4.98
N VAL A 79 -4.72 -9.77 -6.09
CA VAL A 79 -4.94 -11.18 -6.46
C VAL A 79 -4.31 -12.12 -5.43
N ARG A 80 -3.14 -11.77 -4.90
CA ARG A 80 -2.47 -12.58 -3.87
C ARG A 80 -3.15 -12.51 -2.52
N ILE A 81 -3.54 -11.30 -2.10
CA ILE A 81 -4.32 -11.08 -0.89
C ILE A 81 -5.66 -11.84 -0.96
N ARG A 82 -6.31 -11.85 -2.12
CA ARG A 82 -7.54 -12.63 -2.35
C ARG A 82 -7.31 -14.12 -2.11
N ALA A 83 -6.21 -14.67 -2.64
CA ALA A 83 -5.89 -16.08 -2.47
C ALA A 83 -5.65 -16.44 -0.98
N THR A 84 -4.99 -15.57 -0.22
CA THR A 84 -4.74 -15.79 1.22
C THR A 84 -5.95 -15.51 2.10
N PHE A 85 -6.85 -14.62 1.67
CA PHE A 85 -8.16 -14.42 2.30
C PHE A 85 -9.04 -15.66 2.15
N LEU A 86 -9.11 -16.22 0.93
CA LEU A 86 -9.89 -17.43 0.65
C LEU A 86 -9.37 -18.66 1.41
N SER A 87 -8.09 -18.70 1.77
CA SER A 87 -7.53 -19.76 2.62
C SER A 87 -7.74 -19.52 4.12
N GLY A 88 -8.42 -18.44 4.52
CA GLY A 88 -8.66 -18.08 5.94
C GLY A 88 -7.41 -17.63 6.71
N ALA A 89 -6.28 -17.40 6.02
CA ALA A 89 -5.02 -17.08 6.68
C ALA A 89 -4.94 -15.62 7.15
N VAL A 90 -5.64 -14.71 6.47
CA VAL A 90 -5.58 -13.26 6.74
C VAL A 90 -6.98 -12.67 6.67
N ASN A 91 -7.33 -11.79 7.62
CA ASN A 91 -8.60 -11.08 7.62
C ASN A 91 -8.49 -9.77 6.81
N MET A 92 -9.53 -9.42 6.05
CA MET A 92 -9.63 -8.18 5.26
C MET A 92 -9.35 -6.93 6.11
N PHE A 93 -9.72 -6.94 7.39
CA PHE A 93 -9.40 -5.86 8.33
C PHE A 93 -7.90 -5.64 8.58
N GLN A 94 -7.07 -6.68 8.46
CA GLN A 94 -5.63 -6.60 8.67
C GLN A 94 -4.91 -6.03 7.45
N ILE A 95 -5.48 -6.23 6.26
CA ILE A 95 -5.01 -5.70 4.98
C ILE A 95 -5.21 -4.18 4.87
N GLY A 96 -6.20 -3.64 5.59
CA GLY A 96 -6.47 -2.19 5.63
C GLY A 96 -7.61 -1.74 4.71
N PHE A 97 -8.33 -2.68 4.09
CA PHE A 97 -9.65 -2.41 3.51
C PHE A 97 -10.71 -2.51 4.62
N ARG A 98 -11.16 -1.36 5.10
CA ARG A 98 -12.18 -1.23 6.15
C ARG A 98 -13.51 -0.76 5.58
N SER A 99 -14.54 -0.70 6.41
CA SER A 99 -15.84 -0.16 6.00
C SER A 99 -15.70 1.26 5.46
N ALA A 100 -16.45 1.57 4.39
CA ALA A 100 -16.40 2.87 3.72
C ALA A 100 -16.53 4.05 4.69
N ARG A 101 -17.42 3.94 5.69
CA ARG A 101 -17.59 4.97 6.73
C ARG A 101 -16.30 5.23 7.51
N ARG A 102 -15.58 4.19 7.94
CA ARG A 102 -14.32 4.38 8.69
C ARG A 102 -13.22 4.91 7.80
N THR A 103 -13.16 4.45 6.55
CA THR A 103 -12.18 4.96 5.58
C THR A 103 -12.39 6.43 5.27
N ILE A 104 -13.64 6.89 5.05
CA ILE A 104 -13.95 8.31 4.83
C ILE A 104 -13.50 9.16 6.04
N ILE A 105 -13.79 8.70 7.27
CA ILE A 105 -13.39 9.42 8.49
C ILE A 105 -11.86 9.47 8.60
N ALA A 106 -11.17 8.34 8.41
CA ALA A 106 -9.72 8.26 8.49
C ALA A 106 -9.06 9.15 7.43
N VAL A 107 -9.50 9.05 6.17
CA VAL A 107 -9.03 9.89 5.07
C VAL A 107 -9.24 11.37 5.36
N GLY A 108 -10.44 11.75 5.83
CA GLY A 108 -10.75 13.14 6.17
C GLY A 108 -9.83 13.68 7.27
N PHE A 109 -9.67 12.94 8.37
CA PHE A 109 -8.82 13.36 9.48
C PHE A 109 -7.35 13.44 9.08
N THR A 110 -6.86 12.46 8.30
CA THR A 110 -5.50 12.46 7.79
C THR A 110 -5.24 13.62 6.84
N ALA A 111 -6.14 13.88 5.89
CA ALA A 111 -6.03 15.00 4.97
C ALA A 111 -5.99 16.34 5.73
N ILE A 112 -6.90 16.54 6.69
CA ILE A 112 -6.91 17.72 7.55
C ILE A 112 -5.59 17.86 8.31
N THR A 113 -5.08 16.77 8.87
CA THR A 113 -3.81 16.78 9.62
C THR A 113 -2.64 17.16 8.71
N CYS A 114 -2.55 16.60 7.51
CA CYS A 114 -1.51 16.97 6.53
C CYS A 114 -1.59 18.46 6.17
N VAL A 115 -2.78 19.00 5.93
CA VAL A 115 -2.98 20.43 5.65
C VAL A 115 -2.56 21.30 6.83
N ILE A 116 -2.95 20.93 8.05
CA ILE A 116 -2.56 21.64 9.26
C ILE A 116 -1.03 21.64 9.40
N VAL A 117 -0.39 20.48 9.25
CA VAL A 117 1.07 20.36 9.31
C VAL A 117 1.73 21.24 8.26
N SER A 118 1.25 21.24 7.01
CA SER A 118 1.83 22.09 5.95
C SER A 118 1.73 23.58 6.27
N LEU A 119 0.63 24.02 6.88
CA LEU A 119 0.45 25.42 7.29
C LEU A 119 1.41 25.82 8.41
N PHE A 120 1.63 24.96 9.40
CA PHE A 120 2.50 25.26 10.56
C PHE A 120 3.99 25.18 10.26
N THR A 121 4.39 24.33 9.32
CA THR A 121 5.80 24.08 9.01
C THR A 121 6.32 24.93 7.85
N GLY A 122 5.45 25.70 7.18
CA GLY A 122 5.82 26.45 5.98
C GLY A 122 6.21 25.55 4.80
N LEU A 123 5.81 24.28 4.84
CA LEU A 123 6.06 23.30 3.79
C LEU A 123 5.27 23.65 2.51
N PRO A 124 5.63 23.04 1.35
CA PRO A 124 5.00 23.34 0.06
C PRO A 124 3.47 23.27 0.16
N GLY A 125 2.78 24.36 -0.22
CA GLY A 125 1.32 24.48 -0.14
C GLY A 125 0.78 25.63 0.72
N SER A 126 1.63 26.38 1.42
CA SER A 126 1.23 27.55 2.23
C SER A 126 1.32 28.90 1.48
N GLY A 127 1.85 28.92 0.25
CA GLY A 127 2.03 30.12 -0.58
C GLY A 127 1.38 30.06 -1.97
N PRO A 128 1.62 31.04 -2.87
CA PRO A 128 1.04 31.09 -4.22
C PRO A 128 1.44 29.91 -5.14
N GLU A 129 2.42 29.09 -4.75
CA GLU A 129 2.89 27.86 -5.43
C GLU A 129 2.03 26.61 -5.13
N THR A 130 0.82 26.81 -4.61
CA THR A 130 -0.13 25.72 -4.30
C THR A 130 -0.41 24.80 -5.49
N THR A 131 -0.44 25.34 -6.72
CA THR A 131 -0.67 24.57 -7.94
C THR A 131 0.44 23.56 -8.24
N GLU A 132 1.70 23.92 -8.01
CA GLU A 132 2.85 23.05 -8.23
C GLU A 132 2.91 21.93 -7.18
N SER A 133 2.60 22.27 -5.93
CA SER A 133 2.50 21.29 -4.84
C SER A 133 1.40 20.25 -5.10
N VAL A 134 0.26 20.70 -5.64
CA VAL A 134 -0.83 19.80 -6.04
C VAL A 134 -0.41 18.94 -7.23
N ALA A 135 0.25 19.52 -8.25
CA ALA A 135 0.73 18.76 -9.40
C ALA A 135 1.74 17.68 -8.97
N LEU A 136 2.68 18.00 -8.08
CA LEU A 136 3.64 17.05 -7.52
C LEU A 136 2.93 15.94 -6.72
N PHE A 137 1.94 16.31 -5.90
CA PHE A 137 1.14 15.32 -5.16
C PHE A 137 0.49 14.30 -6.10
N PHE A 138 -0.18 14.77 -7.15
CA PHE A 138 -0.80 13.89 -8.15
C PHE A 138 0.22 13.06 -8.94
N LEU A 139 1.37 13.65 -9.27
CA LEU A 139 2.47 12.97 -9.95
C LEU A 139 3.04 11.81 -9.11
N MET A 140 3.03 11.94 -7.78
CA MET A 140 3.55 10.92 -6.86
C MET A 140 2.55 9.80 -6.56
N LEU A 141 1.24 10.00 -6.81
CA LEU A 141 0.20 9.01 -6.50
C LEU A 141 0.44 7.61 -7.11
N PRO A 142 0.86 7.46 -8.39
CA PRO A 142 1.13 6.13 -8.95
C PRO A 142 2.15 5.32 -8.14
N VAL A 143 3.25 5.99 -7.74
CA VAL A 143 4.33 5.38 -6.95
C VAL A 143 3.84 5.07 -5.54
N THR A 144 3.15 6.03 -4.90
CA THR A 144 2.75 5.88 -3.50
C THR A 144 1.65 4.85 -3.33
N VAL A 145 0.67 4.78 -4.22
CA VAL A 145 -0.37 3.74 -4.19
C VAL A 145 0.24 2.35 -4.36
N ALA A 146 1.12 2.17 -5.35
CA ALA A 146 1.83 0.91 -5.56
C ALA A 146 2.66 0.51 -4.33
N ALA A 147 3.43 1.46 -3.79
CA ALA A 147 4.23 1.25 -2.60
C ALA A 147 3.36 0.89 -1.38
N VAL A 148 2.24 1.58 -1.15
CA VAL A 148 1.30 1.28 -0.06
C VAL A 148 0.80 -0.15 -0.15
N MET A 149 0.35 -0.56 -1.33
CA MET A 149 -0.19 -1.89 -1.57
C MET A 149 0.88 -2.99 -1.44
N ILE A 150 2.08 -2.78 -1.96
CA ILE A 150 3.15 -3.79 -1.93
C ILE A 150 3.84 -3.83 -0.56
N CYS A 151 4.41 -2.72 -0.11
CA CYS A 151 5.23 -2.69 1.10
C CYS A 151 4.36 -2.96 2.33
N TRP A 152 3.28 -2.22 2.53
CA TRP A 152 2.52 -2.31 3.78
C TRP A 152 1.33 -3.26 3.69
N GLY A 153 0.55 -3.15 2.60
CA GLY A 153 -0.63 -4.00 2.36
C GLY A 153 -0.29 -5.48 2.22
N LEU A 154 0.68 -5.80 1.37
CA LEU A 154 1.11 -7.18 1.12
C LEU A 154 2.21 -7.61 2.10
N VAL A 155 3.42 -7.05 2.03
CA VAL A 155 4.56 -7.56 2.82
C VAL A 155 4.34 -7.33 4.31
N GLY A 156 3.95 -6.11 4.70
CA GLY A 156 3.76 -5.75 6.11
C GLY A 156 2.77 -6.68 6.82
N THR A 157 1.66 -7.01 6.20
CA THR A 157 0.66 -7.92 6.79
C THR A 157 1.13 -9.36 6.85
N HIS A 158 1.87 -9.83 5.86
CA HIS A 158 2.41 -11.21 5.84
C HIS A 158 3.54 -11.38 6.87
N ILE A 159 4.45 -10.41 6.97
CA ILE A 159 5.50 -10.40 8.01
C ILE A 159 4.88 -10.35 9.40
N GLN A 160 3.87 -9.50 9.59
CA GLN A 160 3.18 -9.42 10.86
C GLN A 160 2.51 -10.75 11.22
N ALA A 161 1.84 -11.40 10.26
CA ALA A 161 1.22 -12.71 10.47
C ALA A 161 2.26 -13.80 10.79
N TYR A 162 3.41 -13.78 10.12
CA TYR A 162 4.52 -14.71 10.34
C TYR A 162 5.12 -14.58 11.75
N VAL A 163 5.40 -13.35 12.19
CA VAL A 163 6.02 -13.05 13.50
C VAL A 163 4.98 -12.97 14.63
N ARG A 164 3.69 -13.23 14.36
CA ARG A 164 2.61 -13.07 15.35
C ARG A 164 2.80 -13.93 16.61
N ARG A 165 3.51 -15.05 16.51
CA ARG A 165 3.81 -15.95 17.64
C ARG A 165 4.68 -15.31 18.71
N GLU A 166 5.54 -14.37 18.32
CA GLU A 166 6.48 -13.66 19.20
C GLU A 166 5.86 -12.44 19.91
N GLY A 167 4.55 -12.24 19.76
CA GLY A 167 3.82 -11.13 20.37
C GLY A 167 3.60 -9.93 19.45
N ILE A 168 2.64 -9.08 19.84
CA ILE A 168 2.15 -7.99 18.98
C ILE A 168 3.22 -6.92 18.74
N THR A 169 4.02 -6.61 19.75
CA THR A 169 5.06 -5.57 19.68
C THR A 169 6.17 -5.98 18.72
N VAL A 170 6.69 -7.20 18.85
CA VAL A 170 7.75 -7.74 17.98
C VAL A 170 7.24 -7.80 16.53
N SER A 171 6.00 -8.24 16.36
CA SER A 171 5.35 -8.34 15.05
C SER A 171 5.18 -6.98 14.35
N VAL A 172 4.80 -5.93 15.08
CA VAL A 172 4.70 -4.56 14.54
C VAL A 172 6.09 -3.99 14.23
N ILE A 173 7.06 -4.13 15.13
CA ILE A 173 8.43 -3.64 14.91
C ILE A 173 9.06 -4.30 13.68
N ALA A 174 8.94 -5.62 13.55
CA ALA A 174 9.41 -6.35 12.38
C ALA A 174 8.74 -5.86 11.09
N GLY A 175 7.41 -5.67 11.12
CA GLY A 175 6.67 -5.09 10.01
C GLY A 175 7.18 -3.69 9.63
N VAL A 176 7.38 -2.80 10.60
CA VAL A 176 7.88 -1.43 10.38
C VAL A 176 9.26 -1.45 9.73
N ILE A 177 10.21 -2.19 10.30
CA ILE A 177 11.59 -2.22 9.80
C ILE A 177 11.64 -2.79 8.39
N VAL A 178 11.05 -3.97 8.16
CA VAL A 178 11.11 -4.66 6.86
C VAL A 178 10.46 -3.81 5.76
N THR A 179 9.27 -3.27 6.02
CA THR A 179 8.56 -2.47 5.02
C THR A 179 9.25 -1.14 4.72
N SER A 180 9.86 -0.51 5.72
CA SER A 180 10.61 0.73 5.54
C SER A 180 11.90 0.53 4.76
N VAL A 181 12.62 -0.59 4.99
CA VAL A 181 13.80 -0.96 4.19
C VAL A 181 13.41 -1.21 2.74
N ILE A 182 12.37 -2.02 2.50
CA ILE A 182 11.90 -2.32 1.14
C ILE A 182 11.46 -1.05 0.42
N PHE A 183 10.70 -0.19 1.10
CA PHE A 183 10.28 1.10 0.57
C PHE A 183 11.47 1.99 0.21
N ALA A 184 12.45 2.13 1.13
CA ALA A 184 13.64 2.94 0.88
C ALA A 184 14.43 2.46 -0.34
N LEU A 185 14.66 1.14 -0.45
CA LEU A 185 15.36 0.55 -1.58
C LEU A 185 14.60 0.77 -2.90
N ALA A 186 13.28 0.61 -2.91
CA ALA A 186 12.45 0.81 -4.10
C ALA A 186 12.48 2.25 -4.59
N LEU A 187 12.31 3.21 -3.68
CA LEU A 187 12.31 4.62 -4.03
C LEU A 187 13.72 5.10 -4.40
N SER A 188 14.77 4.59 -3.78
CA SER A 188 16.15 4.89 -4.19
C SER A 188 16.48 4.38 -5.59
N ALA A 189 15.92 3.25 -6.01
CA ALA A 189 16.06 2.78 -7.40
C ALA A 189 15.35 3.71 -8.40
N LEU A 190 14.28 4.39 -7.96
CA LEU A 190 13.48 5.31 -8.76
C LEU A 190 14.15 6.69 -8.94
N PHE A 191 14.84 7.16 -7.90
CA PHE A 191 15.49 8.47 -7.83
C PHE A 191 17.02 8.38 -7.85
N ALA A 192 17.60 7.37 -8.52
CA ALA A 192 19.03 7.14 -8.56
C ALA A 192 19.80 8.42 -8.98
N GLY A 193 20.65 8.91 -8.08
CA GLY A 193 21.40 10.16 -8.23
C GLY A 193 22.68 10.17 -7.38
N PRO A 194 23.52 11.21 -7.48
CA PRO A 194 24.83 11.25 -6.83
C PRO A 194 24.76 11.16 -5.29
N ASP A 195 23.67 11.64 -4.68
CA ASP A 195 23.44 11.63 -3.23
C ASP A 195 22.60 10.44 -2.75
N LEU A 196 22.90 9.23 -3.24
CA LEU A 196 22.16 8.01 -2.92
C LEU A 196 21.99 7.79 -1.40
N LYS A 197 23.01 8.12 -0.58
CA LYS A 197 22.93 7.99 0.88
C LYS A 197 21.85 8.87 1.50
N THR A 198 21.75 10.13 1.05
CA THR A 198 20.76 11.08 1.51
C THR A 198 19.36 10.59 1.14
N PHE A 199 19.16 10.14 -0.11
CA PHE A 199 17.89 9.57 -0.55
C PHE A 199 17.47 8.34 0.25
N ILE A 200 18.36 7.37 0.45
CA ILE A 200 18.06 6.18 1.26
C ILE A 200 17.62 6.59 2.67
N SER A 201 18.34 7.53 3.30
CA SER A 201 18.00 7.97 4.66
C SER A 201 16.64 8.67 4.72
N ALA A 202 16.33 9.54 3.76
CA ALA A 202 15.06 10.25 3.68
C ALA A 202 13.90 9.28 3.42
N PHE A 203 14.04 8.39 2.43
CA PHE A 203 13.01 7.41 2.12
C PHE A 203 12.82 6.38 3.23
N PHE A 204 13.87 6.00 3.94
CA PHE A 204 13.74 5.17 5.14
C PHE A 204 12.95 5.88 6.25
N GLY A 205 13.20 7.18 6.47
CA GLY A 205 12.42 8.00 7.40
C GLY A 205 10.94 8.09 7.02
N VAL A 206 10.64 8.41 5.75
CA VAL A 206 9.28 8.41 5.19
C VAL A 206 8.63 7.03 5.34
N GLY A 207 9.39 5.97 5.06
CA GLY A 207 8.99 4.58 5.22
C GLY A 207 8.57 4.25 6.65
N CYS A 208 9.39 4.63 7.63
CA CYS A 208 9.13 4.40 9.05
C CYS A 208 7.87 5.12 9.53
N ILE A 209 7.72 6.41 9.22
CA ILE A 209 6.55 7.22 9.59
C ILE A 209 5.28 6.59 9.01
N SER A 210 5.33 6.24 7.72
CA SER A 210 4.20 5.66 7.00
C SER A 210 3.86 4.25 7.49
N ALA A 211 4.86 3.46 7.85
CA ALA A 211 4.66 2.13 8.42
C ALA A 211 3.97 2.20 9.78
N LEU A 212 4.46 3.06 10.68
CA LEU A 212 3.85 3.28 11.99
C LEU A 212 2.40 3.73 11.83
N PHE A 213 2.15 4.68 10.93
CA PHE A 213 0.79 5.14 10.62
C PHE A 213 -0.10 4.01 10.09
N PHE A 214 0.38 3.23 9.11
CA PHE A 214 -0.37 2.11 8.54
C PHE A 214 -0.72 1.07 9.60
N PHE A 215 0.24 0.66 10.43
CA PHE A 215 0.00 -0.37 11.44
C PHE A 215 -0.94 0.11 12.55
N ALA A 216 -0.94 1.41 12.87
CA ALA A 216 -1.85 2.04 13.83
C ALA A 216 -3.28 2.20 13.28
N VAL A 217 -3.43 2.78 12.08
CA VAL A 217 -4.74 3.14 11.53
C VAL A 217 -5.39 1.97 10.78
N ARG A 218 -4.58 1.15 10.11
CA ARG A 218 -5.02 0.06 9.21
C ARG A 218 -5.98 0.56 8.16
N ASP A 219 -5.57 1.57 7.41
CA ASP A 219 -6.32 2.10 6.28
C ASP A 219 -5.39 2.45 5.13
N ILE A 220 -5.61 1.82 3.98
CA ILE A 220 -4.78 1.97 2.78
C ILE A 220 -4.86 3.41 2.25
N TYR A 221 -6.05 3.99 2.18
CA TYR A 221 -6.24 5.33 1.58
C TYR A 221 -5.61 6.42 2.44
N ALA A 222 -5.81 6.35 3.76
CA ALA A 222 -5.16 7.28 4.67
C ALA A 222 -3.63 7.14 4.60
N THR A 223 -3.12 5.92 4.48
CA THR A 223 -1.66 5.69 4.35
C THR A 223 -1.12 6.24 3.02
N VAL A 224 -1.85 6.09 1.90
CA VAL A 224 -1.49 6.70 0.62
C VAL A 224 -1.36 8.21 0.77
N ILE A 225 -2.27 8.87 1.47
CA ILE A 225 -2.20 10.32 1.70
C ILE A 225 -0.95 10.68 2.50
N VAL A 226 -0.67 9.97 3.60
CA VAL A 226 0.53 10.21 4.43
C VAL A 226 1.81 10.03 3.61
N VAL A 227 1.95 8.91 2.91
CA VAL A 227 3.15 8.61 2.11
C VAL A 227 3.32 9.66 1.02
N THR A 228 2.24 10.01 0.30
CA THR A 228 2.29 11.00 -0.79
C THR A 228 2.66 12.37 -0.25
N PHE A 229 2.09 12.78 0.88
CA PHE A 229 2.41 14.04 1.54
C PHE A 229 3.88 14.09 1.98
N CYS A 230 4.34 13.08 2.72
CA CYS A 230 5.73 12.99 3.19
C CYS A 230 6.73 12.94 2.03
N LEU A 231 6.43 12.20 0.96
CA LEU A 231 7.29 12.08 -0.20
C LEU A 231 7.33 13.37 -1.02
N SER A 232 6.17 13.99 -1.26
CA SER A 232 6.10 15.28 -1.97
C SER A 232 6.86 16.37 -1.21
N THR A 233 6.76 16.37 0.12
CA THR A 233 7.52 17.25 1.01
C THR A 233 9.03 16.98 0.93
N ALA A 234 9.45 15.71 0.95
CA ALA A 234 10.86 15.35 0.91
C ALA A 234 11.50 15.64 -0.47
N LEU A 235 10.71 15.63 -1.54
CA LEU A 235 11.17 15.82 -2.92
C LEU A 235 10.94 17.22 -3.47
N SER A 236 10.18 18.09 -2.81
CA SER A 236 9.82 19.41 -3.33
C SER A 236 11.01 20.30 -3.60
N SER A 237 12.09 20.17 -2.83
CA SER A 237 13.34 20.92 -3.03
C SER A 237 14.26 20.30 -4.09
N LEU A 238 13.93 19.10 -4.57
CA LEU A 238 14.79 18.29 -5.46
C LEU A 238 14.26 18.23 -6.90
N ILE A 239 12.98 18.55 -7.10
CA ILE A 239 12.34 18.58 -8.41
C ILE A 239 12.19 20.05 -8.81
N ASP A 240 12.80 20.44 -9.92
CA ASP A 240 12.69 21.80 -10.45
C ASP A 240 11.22 22.07 -10.88
N PRO A 241 10.59 23.16 -10.37
CA PRO A 241 9.24 23.59 -10.73
C PRO A 241 8.97 23.65 -12.23
N ALA A 242 9.99 23.99 -13.03
CA ALA A 242 9.88 24.06 -14.48
C ALA A 242 9.46 22.73 -15.12
N TYR A 243 9.76 21.59 -14.47
CA TYR A 243 9.32 20.27 -14.94
C TYR A 243 7.89 19.92 -14.54
N LEU A 244 7.36 20.51 -13.46
CA LEU A 244 6.03 20.19 -12.95
C LEU A 244 4.92 20.77 -13.84
N VAL A 245 5.13 21.98 -14.38
CA VAL A 245 4.13 22.66 -15.23
C VAL A 245 3.73 21.83 -16.46
N PRO A 246 4.65 21.35 -17.33
CA PRO A 246 4.28 20.59 -18.52
C PRO A 246 3.77 19.17 -18.20
N LEU A 247 4.23 18.57 -17.09
CA LEU A 247 3.78 17.25 -16.66
C LEU A 247 2.45 17.29 -15.92
N SER A 248 1.99 18.44 -15.43
CA SER A 248 0.82 18.56 -14.56
C SER A 248 -0.45 17.88 -15.11
N PRO A 249 -0.83 18.00 -16.41
CA PRO A 249 -2.07 17.36 -16.88
C PRO A 249 -1.94 15.83 -16.94
N VAL A 250 -0.77 15.35 -17.35
CA VAL A 250 -0.49 13.90 -17.47
C VAL A 250 -0.33 13.28 -16.08
N GLY A 251 0.36 13.97 -15.16
CA GLY A 251 0.49 13.56 -13.76
C GLY A 251 -0.86 13.49 -13.05
N ILE A 252 -1.73 14.50 -13.22
CA ILE A 252 -3.11 14.47 -12.69
C ILE A 252 -3.90 13.30 -13.28
N SER A 253 -3.80 13.06 -14.59
CA SER A 253 -4.49 11.94 -15.24
C SER A 253 -4.02 10.59 -14.73
N CYS A 254 -2.70 10.39 -14.61
CA CYS A 254 -2.08 9.18 -14.08
C CYS A 254 -2.44 8.94 -12.60
N GLY A 255 -2.33 9.99 -11.77
CA GLY A 255 -2.70 9.96 -10.37
C GLY A 255 -4.19 9.66 -10.16
N SER A 256 -5.05 10.24 -10.98
CA SER A 256 -6.49 9.94 -10.95
C SER A 256 -6.78 8.50 -11.38
N ALA A 257 -6.12 8.01 -12.44
CA ALA A 257 -6.28 6.65 -12.94
C ALA A 257 -5.89 5.59 -11.89
N VAL A 258 -4.79 5.79 -11.16
CA VAL A 258 -4.36 4.85 -10.11
C VAL A 258 -5.32 4.86 -8.91
N VAL A 259 -5.83 6.03 -8.51
CA VAL A 259 -6.81 6.14 -7.43
C VAL A 259 -8.13 5.48 -7.82
N LEU A 260 -8.62 5.72 -9.04
CA LEU A 260 -9.82 5.06 -9.57
C LEU A 260 -9.65 3.54 -9.62
N SER A 261 -8.47 3.06 -10.03
CA SER A 261 -8.15 1.62 -10.03
C SER A 261 -8.20 1.03 -8.62
N LEU A 262 -7.64 1.72 -7.63
CA LEU A 262 -7.70 1.30 -6.22
C LEU A 262 -9.14 1.29 -5.68
N VAL A 263 -9.94 2.31 -6.00
CA VAL A 263 -11.37 2.38 -5.65
C VAL A 263 -12.16 1.23 -6.30
N ALA A 264 -11.92 0.95 -7.59
CA ALA A 264 -12.58 -0.14 -8.30
C ALA A 264 -12.30 -1.50 -7.65
N VAL A 265 -11.05 -1.74 -7.25
CA VAL A 265 -10.66 -2.95 -6.51
C VAL A 265 -11.34 -3.03 -5.14
N HIS A 266 -11.32 -1.94 -4.37
CA HIS A 266 -11.97 -1.93 -3.06
C HIS A 266 -13.47 -2.20 -3.18
N TRP A 267 -14.13 -1.57 -4.17
CA TRP A 267 -15.54 -1.83 -4.47
C TRP A 267 -15.80 -3.28 -4.87
N TYR A 268 -14.93 -3.87 -5.70
CA TYR A 268 -15.00 -5.28 -6.04
C TYR A 268 -14.93 -6.17 -4.79
N PHE A 269 -14.00 -5.89 -3.87
CA PHE A 269 -13.89 -6.63 -2.61
C PHE A 269 -15.13 -6.46 -1.73
N ALA A 270 -15.60 -5.23 -1.54
CA ALA A 270 -16.76 -4.93 -0.71
C ALA A 270 -18.04 -5.62 -1.20
N ARG A 271 -18.18 -5.86 -2.52
CA ARG A 271 -19.33 -6.58 -3.08
C ARG A 271 -19.22 -8.11 -2.98
N HIS A 272 -18.04 -8.67 -3.18
CA HIS A 272 -17.88 -10.13 -3.32
C HIS A 272 -17.45 -10.82 -2.03
N TYR A 273 -17.01 -10.06 -1.01
CA TYR A 273 -16.49 -10.61 0.23
C TYR A 273 -17.20 -9.98 1.42
N THR A 274 -17.93 -10.81 2.17
CA THR A 274 -18.46 -10.45 3.47
C THR A 274 -17.42 -10.75 4.54
N THR A 275 -16.98 -9.73 5.28
CA THR A 275 -16.13 -9.90 6.46
C THR A 275 -16.88 -10.70 7.52
N ILE A 276 -16.55 -11.98 7.67
CA ILE A 276 -17.02 -12.80 8.79
C ILE A 276 -16.17 -12.42 10.00
N LEU A 277 -16.81 -11.89 11.04
CA LEU A 277 -16.17 -11.64 12.33
C LEU A 277 -15.88 -13.00 12.98
N LEU A 278 -14.62 -13.40 13.03
CA LEU A 278 -14.22 -14.55 13.83
C LEU A 278 -14.29 -14.15 15.32
N PRO A 279 -14.90 -14.98 16.19
CA PRO A 279 -14.85 -14.76 17.63
C PRO A 279 -13.39 -14.66 18.07
N GLN A 280 -13.05 -13.65 18.86
CA GLN A 280 -11.73 -13.54 19.48
C GLN A 280 -11.56 -14.74 20.41
N GLN A 281 -10.61 -15.62 20.07
CA GLN A 281 -10.08 -16.63 20.99
C GLN A 281 -8.93 -16.03 21.80
#